data_AF-A0A520WXH9-F1
#
_entry.id   AF-A0A520WXH9-F1
#
_cell.length_a   1.000
_cell.length_b   1.000
_cell.length_c   1.000
_cell.angle_alpha   90.00
_cell.angle_beta   90.00
_cell.angle_gamma   90.00
#
_symmetry.space_group_name_H-M   'P 1'
#
loop_
_entity.id
_entity.type
_entity.pdbx_description
1 polymer ?
#
loop_
_entity_poly.entity_id
_entity_poly.type
_entity_poly.pdbx_seq_one_letter_code
_entity_poly.pdbx_strand_id
1 'polypeptide(L)'
;MSILQLLLFGGGLMALMVVGYAALAGPSAAKESQRRLNAVRYRHSESTDTKVESQLKKAIAARKPKAHKVAGSTSRLEALEVRLDRSGKGWTVSQYFYASLGIALGVAVLIYLRSGAALLALVVGTVFGAGLPHFVVGFFIKKRTGDFNAKFPDAIELLVRGLRSGLPVTETLGIVAQEVPGPVGAEFKSIVERTKIGKSMEEALQDTGDQLGIP
;
A
#
# COMPACT_ATOMS: atom_id res chain seq x y z
N MET A 1 4.77 42.05 15.28
CA MET A 1 4.37 40.64 15.17
C MET A 1 3.91 40.17 16.53
N SER A 2 2.72 39.56 16.63
CA SER A 2 2.23 39.04 17.91
C SER A 2 3.03 37.79 18.32
N ILE A 3 3.21 37.56 19.62
CA ILE A 3 3.93 36.39 20.17
C ILE A 3 3.36 35.07 19.61
N LEU A 4 2.05 35.07 19.32
CA LEU A 4 1.31 33.97 18.73
C LEU A 4 1.74 33.69 17.29
N GLN A 5 2.02 34.73 16.50
CA GLN A 5 2.57 34.57 15.14
C GLN A 5 3.97 33.96 15.21
N LEU A 6 4.84 34.42 16.11
CA LEU A 6 6.19 33.89 16.27
C LEU A 6 6.21 32.41 16.67
N LEU A 7 5.31 32.00 17.58
CA LEU A 7 5.15 30.59 17.98
C LEU A 7 4.61 29.72 16.83
N LEU A 8 3.65 30.22 16.06
CA LEU A 8 3.12 29.52 14.88
C LEU A 8 4.15 29.42 13.75
N PHE A 9 4.96 30.46 13.53
CA PHE A 9 6.07 30.45 12.57
C PHE A 9 7.14 29.44 12.99
N GLY A 10 7.56 29.44 14.26
CA GLY A 10 8.55 28.49 14.79
C GLY A 10 8.06 27.04 14.73
N GLY A 11 6.80 26.79 15.11
CA GLY A 11 6.19 25.47 15.02
C GLY A 11 6.05 24.96 13.58
N GLY A 12 5.66 25.83 12.65
CA GLY A 12 5.55 25.50 11.22
C GLY A 12 6.89 25.19 10.57
N LEU A 13 7.94 25.96 10.88
CA LEU A 13 9.32 25.73 10.40
C LEU A 13 9.90 24.43 10.97
N MET A 14 9.66 24.15 12.24
CA MET A 14 10.06 22.89 12.88
C MET A 14 9.33 21.69 12.27
N ALA A 15 8.03 21.78 12.02
CA ALA A 15 7.27 20.71 11.37
C ALA A 15 7.73 20.47 9.93
N LEU A 16 8.02 21.53 9.17
CA LEU A 16 8.60 21.43 7.83
C LEU A 16 10.00 20.83 7.84
N MET A 17 10.84 21.20 8.81
CA MET A 17 12.16 20.60 8.98
C MET A 17 12.07 19.13 9.36
N VAL A 18 11.12 18.73 10.20
CA VAL A 18 10.92 17.32 10.59
C VAL A 18 10.38 16.51 9.41
N VAL A 19 9.43 17.04 8.64
CA VAL A 19 8.90 16.36 7.45
C VAL A 19 9.94 16.33 6.33
N GLY A 20 10.68 17.41 6.12
CA GLY A 20 11.78 17.49 5.17
C GLY A 20 12.92 16.55 5.55
N TYR A 21 13.29 16.49 6.83
CA TYR A 21 14.26 15.54 7.36
C TYR A 21 13.74 14.11 7.23
N ALA A 22 12.48 13.82 7.55
CA ALA A 22 11.92 12.47 7.36
C ALA A 22 11.79 12.07 5.88
N ALA A 23 11.62 13.03 4.98
CA ALA A 23 11.54 12.80 3.54
C ALA A 23 12.91 12.68 2.85
N LEU A 24 13.96 13.31 3.43
CA LEU A 24 15.34 13.27 2.94
C LEU A 24 16.21 12.23 3.68
N ALA A 25 15.90 11.92 4.93
CA ALA A 25 16.45 10.80 5.67
C ALA A 25 15.83 9.52 5.13
N GLY A 26 16.38 9.07 4.01
CA GLY A 26 16.29 7.68 3.59
C GLY A 26 16.72 6.73 4.73
N PRO A 27 16.36 5.44 4.64
CA PRO A 27 16.64 4.47 5.70
C PRO A 27 18.11 4.56 6.12
N SER A 28 18.32 4.79 7.41
CA SER A 28 19.63 5.07 8.03
C SER A 28 20.78 4.23 7.44
N ALA A 29 21.94 4.88 7.25
CA ALA A 29 23.19 4.25 6.81
C ALA A 29 23.57 2.98 7.60
N ALA A 30 23.03 2.81 8.82
CA ALA A 30 23.15 1.59 9.63
C ALA A 30 22.52 0.36 8.94
N LYS A 31 21.36 0.49 8.28
CA LYS A 31 20.71 -0.62 7.54
C LYS A 31 21.48 -1.01 6.29
N GLU A 32 22.24 -0.08 5.70
CA GLU A 32 23.05 -0.35 4.52
C GLU A 32 24.36 -1.08 4.87
N SER A 33 25.02 -0.70 5.96
CA SER A 33 26.21 -1.39 6.48
C SER A 33 25.90 -2.84 6.90
N GLN A 34 24.75 -3.08 7.54
CA GLN A 34 24.33 -4.41 7.98
C GLN A 34 23.96 -5.32 6.80
N ARG A 35 23.45 -4.76 5.69
CA ARG A 35 23.26 -5.48 4.42
C ARG A 35 24.58 -5.86 3.75
N ARG A 36 25.60 -5.00 3.81
CA ARG A 36 26.94 -5.27 3.27
C ARG A 36 27.67 -6.36 4.09
N LEU A 37 27.54 -6.34 5.41
CA LEU A 37 28.07 -7.41 6.29
C LEU A 37 27.39 -8.76 6.04
N ASN A 38 26.07 -8.79 5.85
CA ASN A 38 25.34 -10.02 5.55
C ASN A 38 25.66 -10.59 4.15
N ALA A 39 25.97 -9.75 3.16
CA ALA A 39 26.37 -10.18 1.83
C ALA A 39 27.77 -10.84 1.80
N VAL A 40 28.69 -10.41 2.67
CA VAL A 40 30.04 -11.00 2.79
C VAL A 40 29.99 -12.31 3.58
N ARG A 41 29.15 -12.39 4.61
CA ARG A 41 28.94 -13.61 5.43
C ARG A 41 28.34 -14.79 4.64
N TYR A 42 27.65 -14.52 3.53
CA TYR A 42 27.11 -15.55 2.64
C TYR A 42 28.14 -16.15 1.66
N ARG A 43 29.34 -15.57 1.52
CA ARG A 43 30.37 -16.08 0.60
C ARG A 43 31.30 -17.13 1.24
N HIS A 44 31.12 -17.47 2.51
CA HIS A 44 32.04 -18.31 3.26
C HIS A 44 31.40 -19.43 4.12
N SER A 45 30.22 -19.94 3.76
CA SER A 45 29.72 -21.21 4.31
C SER A 45 29.84 -22.33 3.27
N GLU A 46 31.00 -22.96 3.18
CA GLU A 46 31.11 -24.29 2.58
C GLU A 46 30.55 -25.31 3.58
N SER A 47 29.35 -25.80 3.31
CA SER A 47 28.94 -27.14 3.74
C SER A 47 27.82 -27.64 2.84
N THR A 48 27.98 -28.88 2.40
CA THR A 48 27.22 -29.59 1.35
C THR A 48 25.70 -29.69 1.61
N ASP A 49 25.24 -29.38 2.82
CA ASP A 49 23.82 -29.31 3.21
C ASP A 49 23.08 -28.10 2.59
N THR A 50 23.80 -27.00 2.33
CA THR A 50 23.22 -25.76 1.80
C THR A 50 22.80 -25.86 0.33
N LYS A 51 23.26 -26.87 -0.42
CA LYS A 51 22.84 -27.06 -1.82
C LYS A 51 21.42 -27.57 -1.92
N VAL A 52 21.00 -28.48 -1.04
CA VAL A 52 19.61 -28.97 -0.96
C VAL A 52 18.68 -27.84 -0.53
N GLU A 53 19.08 -27.06 0.47
CA GLU A 53 18.31 -25.90 0.91
C GLU A 53 18.26 -24.79 -0.15
N SER A 54 19.32 -24.59 -0.94
CA SER A 54 19.34 -23.63 -2.05
C SER A 54 18.54 -24.06 -3.27
N GLN A 55 18.42 -25.38 -3.51
CA GLN A 55 17.56 -25.94 -4.56
C GLN A 55 16.09 -25.94 -4.14
N LEU A 56 15.81 -26.25 -2.87
CA LEU A 56 14.48 -26.10 -2.28
C LEU A 56 14.07 -24.63 -2.24
N LYS A 57 14.98 -23.71 -1.86
CA LYS A 57 14.77 -22.26 -1.97
C LYS A 57 14.67 -21.77 -3.41
N LYS A 58 15.36 -22.36 -4.38
CA LYS A 58 15.19 -22.06 -5.81
C LYS A 58 13.87 -22.60 -6.37
N ALA A 59 13.39 -23.74 -5.91
CA ALA A 59 12.08 -24.28 -6.26
C ALA A 59 10.95 -23.46 -5.61
N ILE A 60 11.15 -23.02 -4.36
CA ILE A 60 10.25 -22.08 -3.65
C ILE A 60 10.34 -20.66 -4.24
N ALA A 61 11.47 -20.22 -4.78
CA ALA A 61 11.63 -18.92 -5.46
C ALA A 61 11.20 -18.96 -6.95
N ALA A 62 11.16 -20.14 -7.57
CA ALA A 62 10.53 -20.38 -8.86
C ALA A 62 9.00 -20.53 -8.73
N ARG A 63 8.50 -20.91 -7.54
CA ARG A 63 7.15 -20.58 -7.04
C ARG A 63 7.06 -19.07 -6.88
N LYS A 64 6.78 -18.36 -7.97
CA LYS A 64 6.52 -16.93 -7.92
C LYS A 64 5.09 -16.66 -7.42
N PRO A 65 4.89 -16.06 -6.23
CA PRO A 65 4.18 -14.79 -6.24
C PRO A 65 4.95 -13.90 -7.21
N LYS A 66 4.29 -13.11 -8.04
CA LYS A 66 4.97 -11.96 -8.63
C LYS A 66 5.35 -11.04 -7.47
N ALA A 67 6.49 -11.31 -6.84
CA ALA A 67 7.16 -10.45 -5.90
C ALA A 67 7.34 -9.13 -6.64
N HIS A 68 6.42 -8.22 -6.38
CA HIS A 68 6.49 -6.87 -6.88
C HIS A 68 7.85 -6.35 -6.43
N LYS A 69 8.62 -5.89 -7.43
CA LYS A 69 10.04 -5.56 -7.30
C LYS A 69 10.27 -4.82 -6.00
N VAL A 70 11.09 -5.42 -5.13
CA VAL A 70 11.55 -4.79 -3.89
C VAL A 70 12.10 -3.42 -4.27
N ALA A 71 11.41 -2.41 -3.74
CA ALA A 71 11.64 -0.99 -3.85
C ALA A 71 13.13 -0.64 -3.77
N GLY A 72 13.74 -0.55 -4.95
CA GLY A 72 15.10 -0.10 -5.16
C GLY A 72 15.09 0.77 -6.41
N SER A 73 15.33 2.06 -6.22
CA SER A 73 15.67 3.08 -7.24
C SER A 73 14.61 3.64 -8.21
N THR A 74 13.46 3.01 -8.47
CA THR A 74 12.35 3.58 -9.28
C THR A 74 11.07 2.91 -8.79
N SER A 75 9.94 3.49 -8.38
CA SER A 75 9.27 4.73 -8.72
C SER A 75 8.30 5.06 -7.56
N ARG A 76 8.41 6.23 -6.92
CA ARG A 76 7.45 6.65 -5.86
C ARG A 76 6.00 6.66 -6.37
N LEU A 77 5.82 6.76 -7.68
CA LEU A 77 4.52 6.70 -8.37
C LEU A 77 3.93 5.29 -8.35
N GLU A 78 4.75 4.25 -8.49
CA GLU A 78 4.31 2.84 -8.46
C GLU A 78 3.88 2.42 -7.05
N ALA A 79 4.62 2.85 -6.02
CA ALA A 79 4.20 2.66 -4.62
C ALA A 79 2.89 3.39 -4.28
N LEU A 80 2.67 4.55 -4.90
CA LEU A 80 1.44 5.31 -4.76
C LEU A 80 0.29 4.61 -5.50
N GLU A 81 0.53 4.09 -6.70
CA GLU A 81 -0.42 3.31 -7.49
C GLU A 81 -0.92 2.08 -6.72
N VAL A 82 -0.01 1.29 -6.14
CA VAL A 82 -0.38 0.14 -5.29
C VAL A 82 -1.22 0.57 -4.07
N ARG A 83 -0.92 1.73 -3.45
CA ARG A 83 -1.75 2.25 -2.35
C ARG A 83 -3.11 2.75 -2.82
N LEU A 84 -3.20 3.35 -4.00
CA LEU A 84 -4.49 3.77 -4.57
C LEU A 84 -5.33 2.56 -4.96
N ASP A 85 -4.73 1.53 -5.53
CA ASP A 85 -5.41 0.29 -5.88
C ASP A 85 -5.97 -0.40 -4.61
N ARG A 86 -5.19 -0.40 -3.53
CA ARG A 86 -5.64 -0.83 -2.19
C ARG A 86 -6.86 -0.08 -1.66
N SER A 87 -7.05 1.19 -2.03
CA SER A 87 -8.24 1.95 -1.62
C SER A 87 -9.54 1.41 -2.24
N GLY A 88 -9.46 0.61 -3.31
CA GLY A 88 -10.62 0.00 -3.98
C GLY A 88 -11.51 0.99 -4.72
N LYS A 89 -11.11 2.27 -4.81
CA LYS A 89 -11.89 3.34 -5.43
C LYS A 89 -11.56 3.55 -6.92
N GLY A 90 -10.59 2.82 -7.48
CA GLY A 90 -10.15 2.95 -8.88
C GLY A 90 -9.50 4.31 -9.19
N TRP A 91 -9.02 5.03 -8.18
CA TRP A 91 -8.41 6.32 -8.38
C TRP A 91 -7.10 6.16 -9.15
N THR A 92 -6.91 6.98 -10.18
CA THR A 92 -5.66 7.01 -10.95
C THR A 92 -4.63 7.89 -10.25
N VAL A 93 -3.34 7.59 -10.41
CA VAL A 93 -2.24 8.43 -9.90
C VAL A 93 -2.42 9.90 -10.35
N SER A 94 -2.86 10.12 -11.58
CA SER A 94 -3.17 11.47 -12.10
C SER A 94 -4.30 12.17 -11.34
N GLN A 95 -5.37 11.46 -10.97
CA GLN A 95 -6.48 12.03 -10.20
C GLN A 95 -6.04 12.42 -8.78
N TYR A 96 -5.18 11.62 -8.15
CA TYR A 96 -4.57 11.97 -6.87
C TYR A 96 -3.71 13.24 -6.96
N PHE A 97 -2.90 13.35 -8.02
CA PHE A 97 -2.09 14.54 -8.25
C PHE A 97 -2.94 15.79 -8.49
N TYR A 98 -3.99 15.70 -9.33
CA TYR A 98 -4.89 16.82 -9.56
C TYR A 98 -5.65 17.23 -8.30
N ALA A 99 -6.12 16.27 -7.50
CA ALA A 99 -6.77 16.56 -6.22
C ALA A 99 -5.80 17.20 -5.22
N SER A 100 -4.58 16.67 -5.12
CA SER A 100 -3.53 17.21 -4.25
C SER A 100 -3.11 18.62 -4.66
N LEU A 101 -2.91 18.86 -5.96
CA LEU A 101 -2.55 20.16 -6.52
C LEU A 101 -3.70 21.17 -6.36
N GLY A 102 -4.94 20.75 -6.60
CA GLY A 102 -6.12 21.58 -6.42
C GLY A 102 -6.31 22.02 -4.96
N ILE A 103 -6.13 21.10 -4.01
CA ILE A 103 -6.17 21.41 -2.58
C ILE A 103 -5.00 22.33 -2.20
N ALA A 104 -3.80 22.06 -2.70
CA ALA A 104 -2.62 22.88 -2.41
C ALA A 104 -2.83 24.34 -2.87
N LEU A 105 -3.28 24.52 -4.12
CA LEU A 105 -3.53 25.84 -4.69
C LEU A 105 -4.72 26.53 -4.02
N GLY A 106 -5.81 25.82 -3.75
CA GLY A 106 -6.99 26.38 -3.08
C GLY A 106 -6.67 26.89 -1.68
N VAL A 107 -5.94 26.10 -0.88
CA VAL A 107 -5.50 26.49 0.47
C VAL A 107 -4.49 27.63 0.41
N ALA A 108 -3.54 27.59 -0.52
CA ALA A 108 -2.56 28.66 -0.70
C ALA A 108 -3.23 30.00 -1.06
N VAL A 109 -4.15 30.02 -2.03
CA VAL A 109 -4.87 31.23 -2.44
C VAL A 109 -5.71 31.78 -1.30
N LEU A 110 -6.41 30.92 -0.55
CA LEU A 110 -7.28 31.34 0.56
C LEU A 110 -6.46 31.96 1.71
N ILE A 111 -5.29 31.39 2.03
CA ILE A 111 -4.38 31.92 3.05
C ILE A 111 -3.71 33.21 2.57
N TYR A 112 -3.36 33.30 1.29
CA TYR A 112 -2.80 34.52 0.71
C TYR A 112 -3.80 35.68 0.80
N LEU A 113 -5.06 35.46 0.41
CA LEU A 113 -6.12 36.46 0.51
C LEU A 113 -6.42 36.90 1.94
N ARG A 114 -6.19 36.03 2.94
CA ARG A 114 -6.44 36.34 4.36
C ARG A 114 -5.26 36.98 5.09
N SER A 115 -4.03 36.61 4.75
CA SER A 115 -2.83 37.00 5.51
C SER A 115 -1.91 37.97 4.78
N GLY A 116 -2.01 38.08 3.46
CA GLY A 116 -1.07 38.85 2.62
C GLY A 116 0.36 38.29 2.59
N ALA A 117 0.65 37.23 3.35
CA ALA A 117 1.97 36.65 3.47
C ALA A 117 2.15 35.47 2.49
N ALA A 118 2.75 35.74 1.33
CA ALA A 118 2.99 34.76 0.28
C ALA A 118 3.77 33.51 0.77
N LEU A 119 4.72 33.68 1.68
CA LEU A 119 5.50 32.57 2.25
C LEU A 119 4.66 31.64 3.15
N LEU A 120 3.77 32.19 3.98
CA LEU A 120 2.86 31.38 4.81
C LEU A 120 1.86 30.60 3.95
N ALA A 121 1.32 31.26 2.92
CA ALA A 121 0.40 30.64 1.97
C ALA A 121 1.03 29.43 1.26
N LEU A 122 2.28 29.55 0.81
CA LEU A 122 3.01 28.46 0.17
C LEU A 122 3.24 27.28 1.12
N VAL A 123 3.77 27.56 2.32
CA VAL A 123 4.08 26.52 3.32
C VAL A 123 2.83 25.74 3.71
N VAL A 124 1.75 26.44 4.08
CA VAL A 124 0.53 25.78 4.54
C VAL A 124 -0.18 25.10 3.37
N GLY A 125 -0.21 25.71 2.18
CA GLY A 125 -0.75 25.10 0.98
C GLY A 125 -0.07 23.79 0.61
N THR A 126 1.27 23.71 0.66
CA THR A 126 1.99 22.47 0.37
C THR A 126 1.77 21.40 1.43
N VAL A 127 1.79 21.77 2.73
CA VAL A 127 1.58 20.82 3.83
C VAL A 127 0.18 20.21 3.77
N PHE A 128 -0.85 21.03 3.60
CA PHE A 128 -2.22 20.54 3.50
C PHE A 128 -2.47 19.84 2.16
N GLY A 129 -1.93 20.35 1.06
CA GLY A 129 -2.06 19.76 -0.27
C GLY A 129 -1.48 18.36 -0.38
N ALA A 130 -0.35 18.08 0.28
CA ALA A 130 0.23 16.73 0.33
C ALA A 130 -0.34 15.88 1.48
N GLY A 131 -0.63 16.50 2.63
CA GLY A 131 -1.04 15.80 3.85
C GLY A 131 -2.48 15.29 3.84
N LEU A 132 -3.44 16.11 3.40
CA LEU A 132 -4.87 15.73 3.39
C LEU A 132 -5.15 14.52 2.49
N PRO A 133 -4.71 14.50 1.21
CA PRO A 133 -4.97 13.35 0.33
C PRO A 133 -4.35 12.06 0.87
N HIS A 134 -3.14 12.16 1.44
CA HIS A 134 -2.45 11.00 2.00
C HIS A 134 -3.18 10.41 3.21
N PHE A 135 -3.67 11.27 4.11
CA PHE A 135 -4.43 10.85 5.28
C PHE A 135 -5.78 10.24 4.90
N VAL A 136 -6.50 10.87 3.97
CA VAL A 136 -7.80 10.41 3.47
C VAL A 136 -7.68 9.03 2.80
N VAL A 137 -6.68 8.84 1.92
CA VAL A 137 -6.42 7.53 1.30
C VAL A 137 -6.09 6.48 2.36
N GLY A 138 -5.24 6.82 3.34
CA GLY A 138 -4.91 5.91 4.44
C GLY A 138 -6.14 5.51 5.26
N PHE A 139 -7.05 6.44 5.53
CA PHE A 139 -8.31 6.18 6.23
C PHE A 139 -9.22 5.23 5.43
N PHE A 140 -9.38 5.45 4.12
CA PHE A 140 -10.17 4.56 3.27
C PHE A 140 -9.59 3.15 3.18
N ILE A 141 -8.27 3.00 3.05
CA ILE A 141 -7.60 1.70 3.08
C ILE A 141 -7.89 1.01 4.41
N LYS A 142 -7.66 1.69 5.54
CA LYS A 142 -7.90 1.13 6.88
C LYS A 142 -9.35 0.71 7.08
N LYS A 143 -10.30 1.53 6.64
CA LYS A 143 -11.73 1.21 6.69
C LYS A 143 -12.06 -0.02 5.85
N ARG A 144 -11.59 -0.08 4.60
CA ARG A 144 -11.82 -1.22 3.70
C ARG A 144 -11.22 -2.52 4.26
N THR A 145 -9.99 -2.47 4.79
CA THR A 145 -9.36 -3.63 5.43
C THR A 145 -10.12 -4.08 6.68
N GLY A 146 -10.61 -3.12 7.49
CA GLY A 146 -11.47 -3.43 8.64
C GLY A 146 -12.77 -4.12 8.22
N ASP A 147 -13.46 -3.57 7.22
CA ASP A 147 -14.69 -4.12 6.67
C ASP A 147 -14.46 -5.52 6.05
N PHE A 148 -13.29 -5.74 5.42
CA PHE A 148 -12.87 -7.05 4.91
C PHE A 148 -12.69 -8.05 6.04
N ASN A 149 -11.89 -7.73 7.05
CA ASN A 149 -11.62 -8.63 8.19
C ASN A 149 -12.88 -8.97 8.98
N ALA A 150 -13.85 -8.05 9.05
CA ALA A 150 -15.12 -8.28 9.73
C ALA A 150 -16.02 -9.29 8.97
N LYS A 151 -15.94 -9.33 7.64
CA LYS A 151 -16.79 -10.16 6.77
C LYS A 151 -16.10 -11.39 6.20
N PHE A 152 -14.80 -11.50 6.36
CA PHE A 152 -14.01 -12.63 5.88
C PHE A 152 -14.42 -13.97 6.53
N PRO A 153 -14.70 -14.06 7.84
CA PRO A 153 -15.18 -15.31 8.45
C PRO A 153 -16.49 -15.82 7.83
N ASP A 154 -17.46 -14.92 7.59
CA ASP A 154 -18.74 -15.25 6.95
C ASP A 154 -18.51 -15.89 5.56
N ALA A 155 -17.54 -15.38 4.79
CA ALA A 155 -17.16 -15.92 3.49
C ALA A 155 -16.56 -17.32 3.58
N ILE A 156 -15.70 -17.57 4.57
CA ILE A 156 -15.12 -18.90 4.81
C ILE A 156 -16.19 -19.90 5.22
N GLU A 157 -17.14 -19.52 6.07
CA GLU A 157 -18.25 -20.39 6.47
C GLU A 157 -19.09 -20.79 5.25
N LEU A 158 -19.40 -19.84 4.38
CA LEU A 158 -20.13 -20.09 3.14
C LEU A 158 -19.34 -21.01 2.19
N LEU A 159 -18.02 -20.80 2.04
CA LEU A 159 -17.14 -21.67 1.28
C LEU A 159 -17.17 -23.11 1.82
N VAL A 160 -16.96 -23.29 3.12
CA VAL A 160 -16.95 -24.61 3.75
C VAL A 160 -18.29 -25.33 3.57
N ARG A 161 -19.40 -24.60 3.70
CA ARG A 161 -20.74 -25.16 3.48
C ARG A 161 -20.93 -25.65 2.05
N GLY A 162 -20.53 -24.85 1.05
CA GLY A 162 -20.64 -25.24 -0.36
C GLY A 162 -19.76 -26.43 -0.73
N LEU A 163 -18.53 -26.46 -0.21
CA LEU A 163 -17.63 -27.62 -0.38
C LEU A 163 -18.19 -28.88 0.28
N ARG A 164 -18.80 -28.76 1.48
CA ARG A 164 -19.42 -29.91 2.17
C ARG A 164 -20.63 -30.46 1.42
N SER A 165 -21.37 -29.63 0.69
CA SER A 165 -22.44 -30.08 -0.22
C SER A 165 -21.91 -30.72 -1.52
N GLY A 166 -20.59 -30.82 -1.70
CA GLY A 166 -19.99 -31.45 -2.87
C GLY A 166 -19.86 -30.54 -4.08
N LEU A 167 -20.04 -29.22 -3.93
CA LEU A 167 -19.83 -28.29 -5.05
C LEU A 167 -18.33 -28.20 -5.40
N PRO A 168 -18.00 -28.05 -6.68
CA PRO A 168 -16.65 -27.71 -7.11
C PRO A 168 -16.15 -26.43 -6.44
N VAL A 169 -14.84 -26.37 -6.16
CA VAL A 169 -14.19 -25.22 -5.51
C VAL A 169 -14.42 -23.92 -6.30
N THR A 170 -14.31 -23.98 -7.63
CA THR A 170 -14.51 -22.83 -8.52
C THR A 170 -15.93 -22.28 -8.48
N GLU A 171 -16.92 -23.18 -8.38
CA GLU A 171 -18.33 -22.79 -8.27
C GLU A 171 -18.64 -22.19 -6.88
N THR A 172 -18.07 -22.80 -5.84
CA THR A 172 -18.22 -22.31 -4.47
C THR A 172 -17.62 -20.92 -4.28
N LEU A 173 -16.45 -20.66 -4.88
CA LEU A 173 -15.86 -19.31 -4.93
C LEU A 173 -16.77 -18.31 -5.65
N GLY A 174 -17.44 -18.75 -6.72
CA GLY A 174 -18.41 -17.93 -7.44
C GLY A 174 -19.65 -17.58 -6.63
N ILE A 175 -20.14 -18.50 -5.80
CA ILE A 175 -21.26 -18.27 -4.87
C ILE A 175 -20.84 -17.24 -3.83
N VAL A 176 -19.66 -17.40 -3.23
CA VAL A 176 -19.15 -16.48 -2.21
C VAL A 176 -18.92 -15.07 -2.78
N ALA A 177 -18.47 -14.98 -4.03
CA ALA A 177 -18.35 -13.70 -4.73
C ALA A 177 -19.69 -12.96 -4.95
N GLN A 178 -20.82 -13.68 -4.97
CA GLN A 178 -22.15 -13.10 -5.19
C GLN A 178 -22.90 -12.84 -3.88
N GLU A 179 -22.77 -13.75 -2.91
CA GLU A 179 -23.53 -13.73 -1.66
C GLU A 179 -22.91 -12.85 -0.58
N VAL A 180 -21.58 -12.67 -0.58
CA VAL A 180 -20.89 -11.87 0.44
C VAL A 180 -20.78 -10.41 -0.03
N PRO A 181 -21.50 -9.45 0.58
CA PRO A 181 -21.44 -8.06 0.16
C PRO A 181 -20.12 -7.40 0.59
N GLY A 182 -19.76 -6.33 -0.12
CA GLY A 182 -18.66 -5.44 0.26
C GLY A 182 -17.29 -5.90 -0.28
N PRO A 183 -16.19 -5.56 0.42
CA PRO A 183 -14.85 -5.76 -0.12
C PRO A 183 -14.48 -7.24 -0.29
N VAL A 184 -15.05 -8.13 0.51
CA VAL A 184 -14.77 -9.58 0.43
C VAL A 184 -15.29 -10.16 -0.88
N GLY A 185 -16.57 -9.97 -1.21
CA GLY A 185 -17.14 -10.48 -2.46
C GLY A 185 -16.44 -9.95 -3.70
N ALA A 186 -16.00 -8.69 -3.69
CA ALA A 186 -15.22 -8.09 -4.79
C ALA A 186 -13.88 -8.81 -5.03
N GLU A 187 -13.16 -9.16 -3.97
CA GLU A 187 -11.89 -9.90 -4.08
C GLU A 187 -12.12 -11.34 -4.56
N PHE A 188 -13.13 -12.03 -4.03
CA PHE A 188 -13.51 -13.37 -4.49
C PHE A 188 -13.98 -13.38 -5.95
N LYS A 189 -14.68 -12.33 -6.39
CA LYS A 189 -15.04 -12.13 -7.79
C LYS A 189 -13.79 -11.99 -8.67
N SER A 190 -12.80 -11.21 -8.23
CA SER A 190 -11.54 -11.05 -8.94
C SER A 190 -10.77 -12.37 -9.07
N ILE A 191 -10.78 -13.21 -8.02
CA ILE A 191 -10.18 -14.56 -8.06
C ILE A 191 -10.86 -15.40 -9.14
N VAL A 192 -12.20 -15.46 -9.15
CA VAL A 192 -12.96 -16.22 -10.14
C VAL A 192 -12.71 -15.73 -11.57
N GLU A 193 -12.65 -14.41 -11.78
CA GLU A 193 -12.34 -13.82 -13.07
C GLU A 193 -10.90 -14.16 -13.53
N ARG A 194 -9.92 -14.08 -12.64
CA ARG A 194 -8.52 -14.45 -12.90
C ARG A 194 -8.39 -15.94 -13.27
N THR A 195 -9.11 -16.82 -12.58
CA THR A 195 -9.13 -18.25 -12.92
C THR A 195 -9.78 -18.50 -14.27
N LYS A 196 -10.86 -17.79 -14.62
CA LYS A 196 -11.54 -17.91 -15.93
C LYS A 196 -10.64 -17.52 -17.11
N ILE A 197 -9.74 -16.56 -16.93
CA ILE A 197 -8.77 -16.15 -17.96
C ILE A 197 -7.51 -17.03 -18.02
N GLY A 198 -7.49 -18.16 -17.29
CA GLY A 198 -6.43 -19.16 -17.35
C GLY A 198 -5.31 -19.01 -16.32
N LYS A 199 -5.42 -18.11 -15.33
CA LYS A 199 -4.49 -18.13 -14.19
C LYS A 199 -4.78 -19.32 -13.29
N SER A 200 -3.73 -19.87 -12.70
CA SER A 200 -3.88 -20.90 -11.67
C SER A 200 -4.63 -20.34 -10.45
N MET A 201 -5.37 -21.19 -9.75
CA MET A 201 -6.10 -20.81 -8.53
C MET A 201 -5.15 -20.25 -7.46
N GLU A 202 -3.99 -20.90 -7.26
CA GLU A 202 -2.97 -20.44 -6.32
C GLU A 202 -2.43 -19.06 -6.68
N GLU A 203 -2.16 -18.78 -7.97
CA GLU A 203 -1.70 -17.46 -8.40
C GLU A 203 -2.79 -16.39 -8.20
N ALA A 204 -4.05 -16.70 -8.50
CA ALA A 204 -5.16 -15.77 -8.32
C ALA A 204 -5.37 -15.40 -6.85
N LEU A 205 -5.27 -16.38 -5.95
CA LEU A 205 -5.36 -16.19 -4.49
C LEU A 205 -4.16 -15.40 -3.95
N GLN A 206 -2.96 -15.70 -4.42
CA GLN A 206 -1.74 -14.99 -4.01
C GLN A 206 -1.80 -13.51 -4.43
N ASP A 207 -2.23 -13.23 -5.67
CA ASP A 207 -2.40 -11.87 -6.17
C ASP A 207 -3.38 -11.07 -5.29
N THR A 208 -4.48 -11.68 -4.86
CA THR A 208 -5.45 -11.06 -3.94
C THR A 208 -4.85 -10.82 -2.55
N GLY A 209 -4.07 -11.75 -2.01
CA GLY A 209 -3.35 -11.56 -0.74
C GLY A 209 -2.36 -10.40 -0.78
N ASP A 210 -1.56 -10.32 -1.85
CA ASP A 210 -0.59 -9.24 -2.07
C ASP A 210 -1.29 -7.87 -2.22
N GLN A 211 -2.44 -7.85 -2.88
CA GLN A 211 -3.27 -6.66 -3.07
C GLN A 211 -3.83 -6.17 -1.73
N LEU A 212 -4.42 -7.05 -0.93
CA LEU A 212 -4.99 -6.73 0.39
C LEU A 212 -3.90 -6.28 1.39
N GLY A 213 -2.69 -6.85 1.31
CA GLY A 213 -1.56 -6.47 2.17
C GLY A 213 -1.83 -6.69 3.66
N ILE A 214 -2.65 -7.69 3.98
CA ILE A 214 -2.99 -8.13 5.34
C ILE A 214 -1.93 -9.19 5.74
N PRO A 215 -1.40 -9.16 6.98
CA PRO A 215 -0.36 -10.09 7.44
C PRO A 215 -0.80 -11.57 7.42
#